data_AF-A0A9N9CES1-F1
#
_entry.id   AF-A0A9N9CES1-F1
#
_cell.length_a   1.000
_cell.length_b   1.000
_cell.length_c   1.000
_cell.angle_alpha   90.00
_cell.angle_beta   90.00
_cell.angle_gamma   90.00
#
_symmetry.space_group_name_H-M   'P 1'
#
loop_
_entity.id
_entity.type
_entity.pdbx_description
1 polymer ?
#
loop_
_entity_poly.entity_id
_entity_poly.type
_entity_poly.pdbx_seq_one_letter_code
_entity_poly.pdbx_strand_id
1 'polypeptide(L)'
;MYGDIVILNITENMNEGKTMEYFNWFAKYRKDNYMVKLDDDSFIHLIHYYRDLQDLPRERAYYGNALNAQWSEHRIFMAGMFIPVDHQRFMHFSVYFPYTRNKVADTQSPATSL
;
A
#
# COMPACT_ATOMS: atom_id res chain seq x y z
N MET A 1 -12.77 20.34 18.03
CA MET A 1 -11.77 19.77 17.10
C MET A 1 -11.54 18.33 17.56
N TYR A 2 -11.59 17.35 16.65
CA TYR A 2 -11.70 15.93 17.03
C TYR A 2 -10.34 15.24 17.28
N GLY A 3 -9.22 15.98 17.22
CA GLY A 3 -7.87 15.41 17.40
C GLY A 3 -7.40 14.58 16.20
N ASP A 4 -8.00 14.83 15.04
CA ASP A 4 -7.90 14.06 13.79
C ASP A 4 -7.20 14.83 12.66
N ILE A 5 -6.72 16.04 12.92
CA ILE A 5 -6.00 16.88 11.96
C ILE A 5 -4.56 17.03 12.42
N VAL A 6 -3.63 16.75 11.51
CA VAL A 6 -2.21 17.11 11.64
C VAL A 6 -1.89 18.23 10.66
N ILE A 7 -1.17 19.26 11.16
CA ILE A 7 -0.63 20.34 10.32
C ILE A 7 0.88 20.12 10.24
N LEU A 8 1.38 19.91 9.03
CA LEU A 8 2.81 19.78 8.75
C LEU A 8 3.37 21.18 8.47
N ASN A 9 4.55 21.49 9.02
CA ASN A 9 5.20 22.78 8.81
C ASN A 9 5.98 22.83 7.48
N ILE A 10 5.27 22.60 6.38
CA ILE A 10 5.79 22.64 5.01
C ILE A 10 4.83 23.40 4.10
N THR A 11 5.33 23.84 2.94
CA THR A 11 4.46 24.33 1.86
C THR A 11 3.70 23.16 1.26
N GLU A 12 2.39 23.32 1.08
CA GLU A 12 1.53 22.32 0.44
C GLU A 12 2.03 21.98 -0.96
N ASN A 13 2.24 20.68 -1.23
CA ASN A 13 2.79 20.21 -2.49
C ASN A 13 2.34 18.77 -2.79
N MET A 14 2.36 18.42 -4.07
CA MET A 14 2.08 17.06 -4.53
C MET A 14 3.35 16.22 -4.68
N ASN A 15 4.45 16.84 -5.13
CA ASN A 15 5.65 16.13 -5.60
C ASN A 15 6.95 16.52 -4.87
N GLU A 16 6.87 17.34 -3.82
CA GLU A 16 8.03 17.88 -3.09
C GLU A 16 8.07 17.38 -1.64
N GLY A 17 7.76 16.09 -1.46
CA GLY A 17 8.01 15.41 -0.19
C GLY A 17 6.91 15.47 0.87
N LYS A 18 5.71 16.01 0.59
CA LYS A 18 4.58 16.00 1.55
C LYS A 18 4.31 14.62 2.16
N THR A 19 4.37 13.56 1.34
CA THR A 19 4.17 12.18 1.82
C THR A 19 5.27 11.75 2.80
N MET A 20 6.53 12.11 2.53
CA MET A 20 7.66 11.79 3.40
C MET A 20 7.56 12.54 4.74
N GLU A 21 7.12 13.80 4.72
CA GLU A 21 6.92 14.56 5.95
C GLU A 21 5.79 13.99 6.83
N TYR A 22 4.69 13.57 6.21
CA TYR A 22 3.63 12.85 6.93
C TYR A 22 4.15 11.55 7.57
N PHE A 23 4.99 10.81 6.84
CA PHE A 23 5.62 9.59 7.33
C PHE A 23 6.55 9.82 8.53
N ASN A 24 7.40 10.85 8.46
CA ASN A 24 8.27 11.24 9.57
C ASN A 24 7.45 11.63 10.81
N TRP A 25 6.36 12.38 10.62
CA TRP A 25 5.44 12.71 11.71
C TRP A 25 4.79 11.44 12.30
N PHE A 26 4.26 10.56 11.46
CA PHE A 26 3.60 9.33 11.89
C PHE A 26 4.56 8.45 12.69
N ALA A 27 5.76 8.19 12.18
CA ALA A 27 6.77 7.38 12.87
C ALA A 27 7.20 7.97 14.22
N LYS A 28 7.16 9.31 14.36
CA LYS A 28 7.54 9.99 15.61
C LYS A 28 6.44 9.95 16.67
N TYR A 29 5.17 10.05 16.28
CA TYR A 29 4.07 10.33 17.21
C TYR A 29 3.01 9.23 17.31
N ARG A 30 2.98 8.29 16.36
CA ARG A 30 2.01 7.19 16.33
C ARG A 30 2.70 5.89 16.72
N LYS A 31 1.92 4.90 17.16
CA LYS A 31 2.38 3.53 17.48
C LYS A 31 1.54 2.47 16.78
N ASP A 32 0.75 2.87 15.79
CA ASP A 32 -0.12 1.97 15.05
C ASP A 32 0.71 1.03 14.16
N ASN A 33 0.25 -0.21 14.02
CA ASN A 33 0.91 -1.25 13.20
C ASN A 33 0.65 -1.09 11.70
N TYR A 34 -0.26 -0.18 11.34
CA TYR A 34 -0.88 -0.10 10.03
C TYR A 34 -1.08 1.38 9.69
N MET A 35 -0.68 1.76 8.48
CA MET A 35 -0.87 3.11 7.96
C MET A 35 -1.41 3.04 6.54
N VAL A 36 -2.53 3.71 6.31
CA VAL A 36 -3.11 3.91 4.98
C VAL A 36 -2.92 5.38 4.61
N LYS A 37 -2.50 5.64 3.37
CA LYS A 37 -2.61 6.94 2.72
C LYS A 37 -3.67 6.84 1.63
N LEU A 38 -4.65 7.71 1.73
CA LEU A 38 -5.71 7.94 0.74
C LEU A 38 -5.76 9.44 0.47
N ASP A 39 -6.26 9.77 -0.70
CA ASP A 39 -6.63 11.14 -1.03
C ASP A 39 -8.05 11.43 -0.47
N ASP A 40 -8.44 12.70 -0.38
CA ASP A 40 -9.72 13.13 0.19
C ASP A 40 -10.93 12.80 -0.70
N ASP A 41 -10.69 12.49 -1.97
CA ASP A 41 -11.66 12.02 -2.96
C ASP A 41 -11.71 10.49 -3.10
N SER A 42 -10.97 9.76 -2.26
CA SER A 42 -10.91 8.30 -2.28
C SER A 42 -11.93 7.66 -1.34
N PHE A 43 -12.48 6.50 -1.75
CA PHE A 43 -13.36 5.67 -0.92
C PHE A 43 -12.68 4.36 -0.50
N ILE A 44 -12.80 3.99 0.78
CA ILE A 44 -12.29 2.71 1.30
C ILE A 44 -13.42 1.78 1.75
N HIS A 45 -13.48 0.59 1.17
CA HIS A 45 -14.38 -0.47 1.64
C HIS A 45 -13.73 -1.27 2.78
N LEU A 46 -13.85 -0.76 4.01
CA LEU A 46 -13.14 -1.23 5.20
C LEU A 46 -13.26 -2.75 5.47
N ILE A 47 -14.39 -3.38 5.17
CA ILE A 47 -14.60 -4.81 5.44
C ILE A 47 -13.76 -5.69 4.50
N HIS A 48 -13.72 -5.36 3.21
CA HIS A 48 -12.90 -6.11 2.25
C HIS A 48 -11.43 -5.88 2.54
N TYR A 49 -11.11 -4.62 2.81
CA TYR A 49 -9.78 -4.20 3.17
C TYR A 49 -9.25 -4.98 4.38
N TYR A 50 -10.00 -5.05 5.49
CA TYR A 50 -9.60 -5.83 6.66
C TYR A 50 -9.35 -7.30 6.35
N ARG A 51 -10.14 -7.92 5.46
CA ARG A 51 -9.92 -9.32 5.04
C ARG A 51 -8.61 -9.49 4.30
N ASP A 52 -8.30 -8.59 3.36
CA ASP A 52 -7.04 -8.63 2.62
C ASP A 52 -5.83 -8.51 3.59
N LEU A 53 -5.96 -7.70 4.65
CA LEU A 53 -4.90 -7.56 5.66
C LEU A 53 -4.61 -8.82 6.46
N GLN A 54 -5.58 -9.74 6.59
CA GLN A 54 -5.39 -10.96 7.38
C GLN A 54 -4.38 -11.91 6.75
N ASP A 55 -4.27 -11.88 5.42
CA ASP A 55 -3.40 -12.76 4.64
C ASP A 55 -2.02 -12.15 4.36
N LEU A 56 -1.84 -10.85 4.63
CA LEU A 56 -0.58 -10.15 4.37
C LEU A 56 0.44 -10.35 5.50
N PRO A 57 1.74 -10.37 5.17
CA PRO A 57 2.79 -10.27 6.17
C PRO A 57 2.61 -9.04 7.06
N ARG A 58 2.78 -9.23 8.36
CA ARG A 58 2.63 -8.15 9.36
C ARG A 58 3.79 -7.16 9.37
N GLU A 59 4.89 -7.52 8.73
CA GLU A 59 6.09 -6.69 8.64
C GLU A 59 6.47 -6.50 7.18
N ARG A 60 6.94 -5.28 6.85
CA ARG A 60 7.56 -4.93 5.57
C ARG A 60 6.68 -5.19 4.34
N ALA A 61 5.37 -5.35 4.49
CA ALA A 61 4.50 -5.38 3.32
C ALA A 61 4.27 -3.98 2.77
N TYR A 62 4.12 -3.90 1.45
CA TYR A 62 3.69 -2.71 0.75
C TYR A 62 2.60 -3.14 -0.21
N TYR A 63 1.36 -2.75 0.08
CA TYR A 63 0.16 -3.29 -0.57
C TYR A 63 -0.73 -2.16 -1.08
N GLY A 64 -1.25 -2.34 -2.29
CA GLY A 64 -2.08 -1.35 -2.97
C GLY A 64 -2.23 -1.69 -4.44
N ASN A 65 -2.70 -0.71 -5.21
CA ASN A 65 -2.82 -0.85 -6.66
C ASN A 65 -1.46 -0.57 -7.33
N ALA A 66 -0.78 -1.63 -7.76
CA ALA A 66 0.53 -1.53 -8.41
C ALA A 66 0.40 -0.92 -9.81
N LEU A 67 0.91 0.29 -9.96
CA LEU A 67 1.01 0.98 -11.24
C LEU A 67 2.43 0.85 -11.79
N ASN A 68 2.51 0.58 -13.09
CA ASN A 68 3.77 0.59 -13.82
C ASN A 68 4.12 2.03 -14.19
N ALA A 69 5.14 2.60 -13.55
CA ALA A 69 5.72 3.89 -13.91
C ALA A 69 6.95 3.66 -14.79
N GLN A 70 6.74 3.53 -16.10
CA GLN A 70 7.85 3.40 -17.06
C GLN A 70 8.80 4.61 -17.03
N TRP A 71 8.32 5.76 -16.57
CA TRP A 71 9.03 7.02 -16.46
C TRP A 71 9.81 7.19 -15.14
N SER A 72 9.69 6.26 -14.20
CA SER A 72 10.39 6.30 -12.90
C SER A 72 11.49 5.25 -12.87
N GLU A 73 12.63 5.57 -12.23
CA GLU A 73 13.67 4.59 -11.92
C GLU A 73 13.09 3.40 -11.14
N HIS A 74 12.11 3.68 -10.29
CA HIS A 74 11.29 2.71 -9.61
C HIS A 74 10.09 2.39 -10.50
N ARG A 75 10.26 1.36 -11.35
CA ARG A 75 9.31 0.93 -12.39
C ARG A 75 7.90 0.62 -11.88
N ILE A 76 7.73 0.45 -10.57
CA ILE A 76 6.47 0.08 -9.93
C ILE A 76 6.27 0.97 -8.71
N PHE A 77 5.11 1.62 -8.64
CA PHE A 77 4.64 2.36 -7.47
C PHE A 77 3.20 1.96 -7.15
N MET A 78 2.77 2.12 -5.90
CA MET A 78 1.39 1.83 -5.52
C MET A 78 0.58 3.14 -5.48
N ALA A 79 -0.48 3.22 -6.28
CA ALA A 79 -1.47 4.29 -6.17
C ALA A 79 -2.54 3.89 -5.15
N GLY A 80 -2.83 4.77 -4.18
CA GLY A 80 -3.56 4.40 -2.97
C GLY A 80 -2.72 3.44 -2.12
N MET A 81 -2.16 3.93 -1.02
CA MET A 81 -1.03 3.26 -0.37
C MET A 81 -1.44 2.68 0.98
N PHE A 82 -1.04 1.44 1.23
CA PHE A 82 -1.06 0.85 2.55
C PHE A 82 0.30 0.25 2.92
N ILE A 83 0.74 0.56 4.13
CA ILE A 83 1.99 0.10 4.72
C ILE A 83 1.67 -0.52 6.09
N PRO A 84 1.82 -1.83 6.29
CA PRO A 84 2.10 -2.37 7.61
C PRO A 84 3.42 -1.79 8.10
N VAL A 85 3.31 -1.01 9.17
CA VAL A 85 4.40 -0.30 9.79
C VAL A 85 5.00 -1.20 10.86
N ASP A 86 6.16 -1.76 10.56
CA ASP A 86 7.12 -2.07 11.63
C ASP A 86 7.75 -0.75 12.06
N HIS A 87 7.41 -0.30 13.28
CA HIS A 87 7.94 0.93 13.88
C HIS A 87 9.47 1.01 13.85
N GLN A 88 10.18 -0.12 13.84
CA GLN A 88 11.64 -0.12 13.82
C GLN A 88 12.27 -0.03 12.42
N ARG A 89 11.50 -0.23 11.34
CA ARG A 89 12.06 -0.45 9.99
C ARG A 89 11.32 0.28 8.88
N PHE A 90 10.63 1.36 9.20
CA PHE A 90 9.82 2.18 8.28
C PHE A 90 10.55 2.62 6.99
N MET A 91 11.88 2.51 6.91
CA MET A 91 12.66 2.86 5.72
C MET A 91 13.00 1.68 4.79
N HIS A 92 12.52 0.45 5.05
CA HIS A 92 12.90 -0.72 4.25
C HIS A 92 11.73 -1.70 4.01
N PHE A 93 10.98 -1.47 2.93
CA PHE A 93 9.82 -2.27 2.53
C PHE A 93 10.15 -3.38 1.53
N SER A 94 9.37 -4.46 1.57
CA SER A 94 9.26 -5.45 0.50
C SER A 94 7.99 -5.17 -0.29
N VAL A 95 8.09 -5.09 -1.62
CA VAL A 95 6.91 -4.87 -2.49
C VAL A 95 6.17 -6.19 -2.67
N TYR A 96 4.90 -6.24 -2.26
CA TYR A 96 4.04 -7.40 -2.49
C TYR A 96 3.04 -7.10 -3.59
N PHE A 97 3.05 -7.93 -4.62
CA PHE A 97 2.00 -7.90 -5.65
C PHE A 97 0.80 -8.66 -5.11
N PRO A 98 -0.43 -8.09 -5.20
CA PRO A 98 -1.61 -8.89 -4.98
C PRO A 98 -1.56 -10.08 -5.94
N TYR A 99 -1.66 -11.29 -5.37
CA TYR A 99 -1.76 -12.53 -6.11
C TYR A 99 -2.89 -12.38 -7.13
N THR A 100 -2.56 -12.36 -8.42
CA THR A 100 -3.57 -12.55 -9.46
C THR A 100 -4.17 -13.92 -9.20
N ARG A 101 -5.39 -13.97 -8.66
CA ARG A 101 -6.18 -15.20 -8.63
C ARG A 101 -6.23 -15.69 -10.08
N ASN A 102 -5.45 -16.72 -10.39
CA ASN A 102 -5.52 -17.41 -11.66
C ASN A 102 -7.00 -17.74 -11.88
N LYS A 103 -7.62 -17.14 -12.90
CA LYS A 103 -8.75 -17.79 -13.53
C LYS A 103 -8.18 -19.08 -14.09
N VAL A 104 -8.35 -20.16 -13.32
CA VAL A 104 -8.23 -21.52 -13.84
C VAL A 104 -9.21 -21.57 -15.00
N ALA A 105 -8.67 -21.48 -16.22
CA ALA A 105 -9.40 -21.90 -17.38
C ALA A 105 -9.52 -23.42 -17.25
N ASP A 106 -10.71 -23.86 -16.85
CA ASP A 106 -11.19 -25.22 -17.10
C ASP A 106 -11.16 -25.45 -18.61
N THR A 107 -10.03 -25.93 -19.12
CA THR A 107 -9.95 -26.73 -20.34
C THR A 107 -8.95 -27.85 -20.10
N GLN A 108 -9.33 -28.80 -19.26
CA GLN A 108 -8.88 -30.17 -19.48
C GLN A 108 -9.68 -30.73 -20.66
N SER A 109 -8.98 -31.02 -21.76
CA SER A 109 -9.39 -32.08 -22.67
C SER A 109 -8.15 -32.95 -22.91
N PRO A 110 -8.24 -34.28 -22.72
CA PRO A 110 -7.07 -35.16 -22.71
C PRO A 110 -6.55 -35.37 -24.14
N ALA A 111 -5.25 -35.18 -24.32
CA ALA A 111 -4.58 -35.62 -25.53
C ALA A 111 -4.44 -37.15 -25.49
N THR A 112 -5.25 -37.83 -26.28
CA THR A 112 -5.10 -39.25 -26.61
C THR A 112 -3.87 -39.43 -27.51
N SER A 113 -3.12 -40.48 -27.20
CA SER A 113 -1.95 -41.02 -27.90
C SER A 113 -2.13 -41.19 -29.42
N LEU A 114 -1.13 -40.77 -30.19
CA LEU A 114 -0.30 -41.58 -31.12
C LEU A 114 0.75 -40.70 -31.81
#